data_AF-W0FUF0-F1
#
_entry.id   AF-W0FUF0-F1
#
_cell.length_a   1.000
_cell.length_b   1.000
_cell.length_c   1.000
_cell.angle_alpha   90.00
_cell.angle_beta   90.00
_cell.angle_gamma   90.00
#
_symmetry.space_group_name_H-M   'P 1'
#
loop_
_entity.id
_entity.type
_entity.pdbx_description
1 polymer ?
#
loop_
_entity_poly.entity_id
_entity_poly.type
_entity_poly.pdbx_seq_one_letter_code
_entity_poly.pdbx_strand_id
1 'polypeptide(L)'
;SRHMNRIIEINPEEGWVRVEAGVIKDQLNQYLKPFGYFFAPELSTSNRATLGGMINTDASGQGSLVYGKTSDHVLGVRAVLLGGDILDTQPLPVELAETLGKSNTTIGRIYNTVYQRCRQQRQLIIDNFPKLNRFLTGYDLRHVFNDEMTEFDLTRILTGSEGTLAFITEARLDITRLPKVRRLVNVKYDSFDSALRNAPFMVEARALSVETVDYKSAESGAGRYCLAFRQRVDYRCA
;
A
#
# COMPACT_ATOMS: atom_id res chain seq x y z
N SER A 1 -8.43 -6.74 16.69
CA SER A 1 -9.55 -7.62 16.29
C SER A 1 -9.43 -8.94 17.03
N ARG A 2 -10.41 -9.31 17.86
CA ARG A 2 -10.38 -10.56 18.64
C ARG A 2 -10.95 -11.76 17.88
N HIS A 3 -11.81 -11.51 16.89
CA HIS A 3 -12.68 -12.54 16.29
C HIS A 3 -12.61 -12.64 14.76
N MET A 4 -12.01 -11.66 14.08
CA MET A 4 -11.92 -11.60 12.62
C MET A 4 -10.43 -11.43 12.25
N ASN A 5 -9.65 -12.48 12.39
CA ASN A 5 -8.17 -12.48 12.31
C ASN A 5 -7.62 -13.75 11.63
N ARG A 6 -8.41 -14.39 10.77
CA ARG A 6 -8.01 -15.59 10.02
C ARG A 6 -7.31 -15.22 8.72
N ILE A 7 -6.30 -16.01 8.39
CA ILE A 7 -5.75 -16.08 7.03
C ILE A 7 -6.58 -17.15 6.32
N ILE A 8 -7.38 -16.74 5.33
CA ILE A 8 -8.44 -17.57 4.74
C ILE A 8 -7.84 -18.55 3.75
N GLU A 9 -7.00 -18.06 2.85
CA GLU A 9 -6.34 -18.87 1.80
C GLU A 9 -5.12 -18.15 1.26
N ILE A 10 -4.21 -18.91 0.65
CA ILE A 10 -3.01 -18.41 -0.02
C ILE A 10 -2.86 -19.11 -1.36
N ASN A 11 -2.46 -18.36 -2.38
CA ASN A 11 -2.04 -18.89 -3.67
C ASN A 11 -0.61 -18.40 -3.98
N PRO A 12 0.43 -19.20 -3.66
CA PRO A 12 1.82 -18.84 -3.94
C PRO A 12 2.19 -18.83 -5.43
N GLU A 13 1.43 -19.51 -6.27
CA GLU A 13 1.66 -19.58 -7.72
C GLU A 13 1.25 -18.28 -8.40
N GLU A 14 0.05 -17.78 -8.07
CA GLU A 14 -0.46 -16.50 -8.54
C GLU A 14 0.01 -15.31 -7.69
N GLY A 15 0.64 -15.56 -6.53
CA GLY A 15 1.25 -14.53 -5.71
C GLY A 15 0.24 -13.66 -4.93
N TRP A 16 -0.79 -14.27 -4.34
CA TRP A 16 -1.76 -13.55 -3.49
C TRP A 16 -2.18 -14.33 -2.24
N VAL A 17 -2.75 -13.62 -1.28
CA VAL A 17 -3.33 -14.16 -0.03
C VAL A 17 -4.67 -13.48 0.25
N ARG A 18 -5.66 -14.22 0.75
CA ARG A 18 -6.92 -13.67 1.25
C ARG A 18 -6.98 -13.80 2.76
N VAL A 19 -7.34 -12.70 3.42
CA VAL A 19 -7.22 -12.51 4.87
C VAL A 19 -8.40 -11.72 5.40
N GLU A 20 -8.73 -11.99 6.65
CA GLU A 20 -9.65 -11.16 7.41
C GLU A 20 -8.99 -9.83 7.84
N ALA A 21 -9.79 -8.76 7.89
CA ALA A 21 -9.33 -7.40 8.15
C ALA A 21 -8.57 -7.25 9.47
N GLY A 22 -8.81 -8.10 10.46
CA GLY A 22 -8.14 -8.01 11.74
C GLY A 22 -6.84 -8.79 11.88
N VAL A 23 -6.36 -9.46 10.82
CA VAL A 23 -5.02 -10.08 10.80
C VAL A 23 -3.97 -8.99 11.03
N ILE A 24 -3.01 -9.24 11.92
CA ILE A 24 -1.89 -8.35 12.17
C ILE A 24 -0.81 -8.60 11.11
N LYS A 25 -0.19 -7.53 10.58
CA LYS A 25 0.84 -7.64 9.53
C LYS A 25 1.95 -8.64 9.86
N ASP A 26 2.52 -8.57 11.06
CA ASP A 26 3.62 -9.47 11.43
C ASP A 26 3.18 -10.93 11.54
N GLN A 27 1.92 -11.18 11.93
CA GLN A 27 1.33 -12.53 11.92
C GLN A 27 1.18 -13.04 10.48
N LEU A 28 0.71 -12.20 9.55
CA LEU A 28 0.67 -12.54 8.13
C LEU A 28 2.06 -12.85 7.60
N ASN A 29 3.06 -12.00 7.85
CA ASN A 29 4.41 -12.23 7.36
C ASN A 29 5.08 -13.47 7.97
N GLN A 30 4.77 -13.80 9.23
CA GLN A 30 5.20 -15.06 9.83
C GLN A 30 4.58 -16.26 9.11
N TYR A 31 3.30 -16.18 8.77
CA TYR A 31 2.59 -17.22 8.02
C TYR A 31 3.09 -17.37 6.57
N LEU A 32 3.41 -16.28 5.88
CA LEU A 32 3.89 -16.29 4.49
C LEU A 32 5.35 -16.78 4.35
N LYS A 33 6.15 -16.66 5.41
CA LYS A 33 7.59 -16.95 5.38
C LYS A 33 7.96 -18.36 4.88
N PRO A 34 7.29 -19.46 5.29
CA PRO A 34 7.55 -20.81 4.78
C PRO A 34 7.31 -20.94 3.27
N PHE A 35 6.42 -20.11 2.70
CA PHE A 35 6.14 -20.09 1.27
C PHE A 35 7.13 -19.23 0.47
N GLY A 36 8.09 -18.57 1.13
CA GLY A 36 9.06 -17.70 0.48
C GLY A 36 8.52 -16.29 0.16
N TYR A 37 7.43 -15.87 0.79
CA TYR A 37 6.76 -14.60 0.53
C TYR A 37 6.64 -13.72 1.80
N PHE A 38 6.33 -12.45 1.58
CA PHE A 38 5.92 -11.49 2.60
C PHE A 38 4.98 -10.44 1.99
N PHE A 39 4.11 -9.86 2.81
CA PHE A 39 3.35 -8.67 2.48
C PHE A 39 4.25 -7.44 2.67
N ALA A 40 4.42 -6.67 1.59
CA ALA A 40 5.53 -5.72 1.46
C ALA A 40 5.35 -4.33 2.09
N PRO A 41 4.13 -3.76 2.21
CA PRO A 41 3.95 -2.45 2.84
C PRO A 41 4.51 -2.45 4.27
N GLU A 42 5.49 -1.59 4.55
CA GLU A 42 6.21 -1.52 5.83
C GLU A 42 5.68 -0.39 6.72
N LEU A 43 5.67 -0.60 8.04
CA LEU A 43 5.26 0.38 9.05
C LEU A 43 5.93 0.07 10.39
N SER A 44 6.15 1.11 11.19
CA SER A 44 6.82 1.01 12.51
C SER A 44 6.00 0.26 13.57
N THR A 45 4.67 0.19 13.40
CA THR A 45 3.72 -0.44 14.33
C THR A 45 3.25 -1.82 13.83
N SER A 46 4.04 -2.50 13.00
CA SER A 46 3.67 -3.75 12.30
C SER A 46 3.19 -4.88 13.23
N ASN A 47 3.67 -4.89 14.48
CA ASN A 47 3.33 -5.91 15.48
C ASN A 47 1.92 -5.78 16.07
N ARG A 48 1.21 -4.69 15.78
CA ARG A 48 -0.16 -4.42 16.26
C ARG A 48 -1.11 -3.93 15.18
N ALA A 49 -0.58 -3.41 14.07
CA ALA A 49 -1.38 -2.92 12.96
C ALA A 49 -2.12 -4.06 12.27
N THR A 50 -3.44 -3.97 12.26
CA THR A 50 -4.31 -4.86 11.51
C THR A 50 -4.37 -4.45 10.04
N LEU A 51 -4.53 -5.40 9.13
CA LEU A 51 -4.62 -5.13 7.69
C LEU A 51 -5.78 -4.20 7.31
N GLY A 52 -6.95 -4.35 7.92
CA GLY A 52 -8.08 -3.45 7.71
C GLY A 52 -7.76 -2.01 8.13
N GLY A 53 -6.98 -1.83 9.21
CA GLY A 53 -6.47 -0.52 9.61
C GLY A 53 -5.50 0.04 8.57
N MET A 54 -4.55 -0.77 8.11
CA MET A 54 -3.61 -0.37 7.05
C MET A 54 -4.32 0.03 5.76
N ILE A 55 -5.35 -0.71 5.35
CA ILE A 55 -6.15 -0.41 4.16
C ILE A 55 -6.91 0.90 4.34
N ASN A 56 -7.57 1.10 5.49
CA ASN A 56 -8.35 2.30 5.76
C ASN A 56 -7.50 3.57 5.83
N THR A 57 -6.23 3.47 6.23
CA THR A 57 -5.32 4.64 6.31
C THR A 57 -4.35 4.72 5.13
N ASP A 58 -4.51 3.87 4.11
CA ASP A 58 -3.55 3.66 3.01
C ASP A 58 -2.08 3.67 3.49
N ALA A 59 -1.79 2.82 4.50
CA ALA A 59 -0.55 2.91 5.25
C ALA A 59 0.67 2.78 4.33
N SER A 60 1.67 3.63 4.59
CA SER A 60 2.96 3.61 3.90
C SER A 60 4.10 3.84 4.90
N GLY A 61 5.29 3.36 4.57
CA GLY A 61 6.47 3.52 5.41
C GLY A 61 7.76 3.51 4.61
N GLN A 62 8.89 3.33 5.28
CA GLN A 62 10.23 3.55 4.72
C GLN A 62 10.51 2.79 3.41
N GLY A 63 9.95 1.58 3.26
CA GLY A 63 10.09 0.77 2.04
C GLY A 63 9.19 1.18 0.88
N SER A 64 8.31 2.17 1.03
CA SER A 64 7.30 2.50 0.01
C SER A 64 7.89 3.11 -1.26
N LEU A 65 9.15 3.55 -1.25
CA LEU A 65 9.81 4.01 -2.47
C LEU A 65 9.98 2.86 -3.47
N VAL A 66 10.19 1.65 -2.97
CA VAL A 66 10.39 0.44 -3.78
C VAL A 66 9.12 -0.40 -3.84
N TYR A 67 8.41 -0.54 -2.73
CA TYR A 67 7.24 -1.40 -2.66
C TYR A 67 5.92 -0.65 -2.84
N GLY A 68 5.85 0.68 -2.76
CA GLY A 68 4.57 1.39 -2.78
C GLY A 68 3.83 1.35 -1.43
N LYS A 69 2.57 1.77 -1.46
CA LYS A 69 1.68 1.93 -0.30
C LYS A 69 0.83 0.68 -0.07
N THR A 70 -0.03 0.66 0.94
CA THR A 70 -0.94 -0.47 1.15
C THR A 70 -1.90 -0.65 -0.02
N SER A 71 -2.51 0.42 -0.55
CA SER A 71 -3.45 0.35 -1.68
C SER A 71 -2.86 -0.29 -2.94
N ASP A 72 -1.56 -0.16 -3.18
CA ASP A 72 -0.87 -0.78 -4.32
C ASP A 72 -0.82 -2.32 -4.22
N HIS A 73 -1.04 -2.86 -3.01
CA HIS A 73 -0.99 -4.29 -2.70
C HIS A 73 -2.38 -4.89 -2.44
N VAL A 74 -3.44 -4.11 -2.57
CA VAL A 74 -4.83 -4.57 -2.38
C VAL A 74 -5.43 -4.91 -3.74
N LEU A 75 -5.64 -6.20 -3.99
CA LEU A 75 -6.26 -6.71 -5.21
C LEU A 75 -7.79 -6.61 -5.19
N GLY A 76 -8.36 -6.43 -3.99
CA GLY A 76 -9.79 -6.34 -3.79
C GLY A 76 -10.16 -6.46 -2.32
N VAL A 77 -11.34 -5.99 -1.94
CA VAL A 77 -11.86 -6.12 -0.58
C VAL A 77 -13.29 -6.62 -0.58
N ARG A 78 -13.65 -7.31 0.49
CA ARG A 78 -15.03 -7.48 0.92
C ARG A 78 -15.35 -6.45 1.98
N ALA A 79 -16.44 -5.73 1.79
CA ALA A 79 -16.92 -4.75 2.75
C ALA A 79 -18.43 -4.87 2.99
N VAL A 80 -18.86 -4.50 4.19
CA VAL A 80 -20.27 -4.39 4.56
C VAL A 80 -20.65 -2.92 4.51
N LEU A 81 -21.64 -2.59 3.67
CA LEU A 81 -22.16 -1.25 3.50
C LEU A 81 -23.15 -0.89 4.62
N LEU A 82 -23.44 0.40 4.76
CA LEU A 82 -24.60 0.85 5.53
C LEU A 82 -25.88 0.25 4.93
N GLY A 83 -26.64 -0.47 5.74
CA GLY A 83 -27.79 -1.27 5.31
C GLY A 83 -27.53 -2.77 5.25
N GLY A 84 -26.27 -3.22 5.40
CA GLY A 84 -25.91 -4.62 5.50
C GLY A 84 -25.60 -5.32 4.17
N ASP A 85 -25.72 -4.61 3.04
CA ASP A 85 -25.31 -5.11 1.73
C ASP A 85 -23.81 -5.44 1.73
N ILE A 86 -23.45 -6.57 1.12
CA ILE A 86 -22.06 -7.00 0.96
C ILE A 86 -21.55 -6.49 -0.39
N LEU A 87 -20.45 -5.74 -0.36
CA LEU A 87 -19.74 -5.25 -1.53
C LEU A 87 -18.40 -5.99 -1.66
N ASP A 88 -18.24 -6.72 -2.74
CA ASP A 88 -16.94 -7.27 -3.17
C ASP A 88 -16.37 -6.38 -4.28
N THR A 89 -15.15 -5.89 -4.09
CA THR A 89 -14.46 -5.03 -5.06
C THR A 89 -13.21 -5.71 -5.60
N GLN A 90 -12.86 -5.37 -6.83
CA GLN A 90 -11.61 -5.71 -7.51
C GLN A 90 -11.49 -4.79 -8.73
N PRO A 91 -10.30 -4.68 -9.35
CA PRO A 91 -10.15 -4.08 -10.66
C PRO A 91 -10.96 -4.83 -11.72
N LEU A 92 -11.64 -4.09 -12.60
CA LEU A 92 -12.52 -4.63 -13.65
C LEU A 92 -12.34 -3.87 -14.96
N PRO A 93 -12.59 -4.51 -16.12
CA PRO A 93 -12.75 -3.78 -17.38
C PRO A 93 -13.84 -2.71 -17.28
N VAL A 94 -13.61 -1.56 -17.90
CA VAL A 94 -14.49 -0.38 -17.83
C VAL A 94 -15.92 -0.67 -18.28
N GLU A 95 -16.11 -1.54 -19.29
CA GLU A 95 -17.41 -1.94 -19.81
C GLU A 95 -18.22 -2.74 -18.78
N LEU A 96 -17.53 -3.59 -18.00
CA LEU A 96 -18.15 -4.37 -16.94
C LEU A 96 -18.56 -3.47 -15.79
N ALA A 97 -17.69 -2.54 -15.38
CA ALA A 97 -18.02 -1.55 -14.35
C ALA A 97 -19.23 -0.68 -14.73
N GLU A 98 -19.31 -0.24 -15.99
CA GLU A 98 -20.46 0.50 -16.51
C GLU A 98 -21.75 -0.34 -16.48
N THR A 99 -21.65 -1.62 -16.84
CA THR A 99 -22.79 -2.55 -16.79
C THR A 99 -23.30 -2.76 -15.37
N LEU A 100 -22.41 -2.96 -14.40
CA LEU A 100 -22.76 -3.04 -12.98
C LEU A 100 -23.47 -1.76 -12.50
N GLY A 101 -23.01 -0.60 -12.97
CA GLY A 101 -23.60 0.70 -12.67
C GLY A 101 -25.05 0.89 -13.15
N LYS A 102 -25.52 0.10 -14.13
CA LYS A 102 -26.90 0.18 -14.65
C LYS A 102 -27.92 -0.52 -13.75
N SER A 103 -27.45 -1.33 -12.79
CA SER A 103 -28.32 -2.03 -11.84
C SER A 103 -28.98 -1.05 -10.86
N ASN A 104 -30.28 -1.23 -10.57
CA ASN A 104 -31.02 -0.40 -9.61
C ASN A 104 -30.80 -0.82 -8.14
N THR A 105 -29.69 -1.50 -7.85
CA THR A 105 -29.29 -1.93 -6.50
C THR A 105 -28.43 -0.86 -5.80
N THR A 106 -28.22 -0.97 -4.49
CA THR A 106 -27.28 -0.11 -3.75
C THR A 106 -25.88 -0.15 -4.38
N ILE A 107 -25.38 -1.35 -4.67
CA ILE A 107 -24.07 -1.56 -5.30
C ILE A 107 -24.03 -0.91 -6.69
N GLY A 108 -25.05 -1.11 -7.52
CA GLY A 108 -25.14 -0.47 -8.83
C GLY A 108 -25.11 1.05 -8.75
N ARG A 109 -25.83 1.66 -7.80
CA ARG A 109 -25.77 3.11 -7.55
C ARG A 109 -24.38 3.59 -7.14
N ILE A 110 -23.65 2.82 -6.32
CA ILE A 110 -22.27 3.16 -5.93
C ILE A 110 -21.34 3.11 -7.14
N TYR A 111 -21.36 2.02 -7.90
CA TYR A 111 -20.57 1.87 -9.13
C TYR A 111 -20.84 3.03 -10.08
N ASN A 112 -22.11 3.30 -10.40
CA ASN A 112 -22.49 4.38 -11.30
C ASN A 112 -22.00 5.74 -10.78
N THR A 113 -22.17 6.03 -9.49
CA THR A 113 -21.77 7.31 -8.91
C THR A 113 -20.26 7.52 -9.03
N VAL A 114 -19.45 6.56 -8.58
CA VAL A 114 -17.99 6.67 -8.61
C VAL A 114 -17.48 6.71 -10.05
N TYR A 115 -18.00 5.82 -10.91
CA TYR A 115 -17.66 5.74 -12.32
C TYR A 115 -17.92 7.07 -13.04
N GLN A 116 -19.14 7.61 -12.94
CA GLN A 116 -19.51 8.83 -13.65
C GLN A 116 -18.71 10.03 -13.13
N ARG A 117 -18.56 10.17 -11.80
CA ARG A 117 -17.83 11.30 -11.22
C ARG A 117 -16.35 11.28 -11.62
N CYS A 118 -15.68 10.14 -11.48
CA CYS A 118 -14.26 10.03 -11.80
C CYS A 118 -13.99 10.12 -13.31
N ARG A 119 -14.91 9.65 -14.16
CA ARG A 119 -14.80 9.77 -15.61
C ARG A 119 -15.05 11.20 -16.09
N GLN A 120 -16.12 11.85 -15.62
CA GLN A 120 -16.48 13.22 -16.02
C GLN A 120 -15.45 14.25 -15.53
N GLN A 121 -14.89 14.06 -14.34
CA GLN A 121 -13.92 14.97 -13.75
C GLN A 121 -12.46 14.51 -13.92
N ARG A 122 -12.19 13.57 -14.84
CA ARG A 122 -10.86 12.94 -14.96
C ARG A 122 -9.72 13.95 -15.10
N GLN A 123 -9.90 14.95 -15.98
CA GLN A 123 -8.87 15.98 -16.20
C GLN A 123 -8.65 16.82 -14.93
N LEU A 124 -9.73 17.24 -14.27
CA LEU A 124 -9.65 17.98 -13.01
C LEU A 124 -8.93 17.18 -11.93
N ILE A 125 -9.20 15.88 -11.83
CA ILE A 125 -8.52 14.98 -10.89
C ILE A 125 -7.02 14.92 -11.22
N ILE A 126 -6.64 14.70 -12.49
CA ILE A 126 -5.23 14.62 -12.89
C ILE A 126 -4.49 15.95 -12.59
N ASP A 127 -5.14 17.09 -12.83
CA ASP A 127 -4.51 18.40 -12.69
C ASP A 127 -4.32 18.82 -11.23
N ASN A 128 -5.23 18.42 -10.33
CA ASN A 128 -5.21 18.84 -8.92
C ASN A 128 -4.53 17.84 -7.99
N PHE A 129 -4.47 16.55 -8.35
CA PHE A 129 -3.79 15.57 -7.52
C PHE A 129 -2.26 15.71 -7.66
N PRO A 130 -1.52 15.80 -6.53
CA PRO A 130 -0.08 15.98 -6.59
C PRO A 130 0.59 14.74 -7.18
N LYS A 131 1.60 14.94 -8.03
CA LYS A 131 2.39 13.86 -8.63
C LYS A 131 3.45 13.34 -7.63
N LEU A 132 2.99 12.80 -6.51
CA LEU A 132 3.84 12.26 -5.45
C LEU A 132 3.57 10.77 -5.24
N ASN A 133 4.59 9.99 -4.90
CA ASN A 133 4.40 8.59 -4.54
C ASN A 133 3.67 8.42 -3.19
N ARG A 134 3.57 9.52 -2.41
CA ARG A 134 2.84 9.59 -1.15
C ARG A 134 1.97 10.83 -1.12
N PHE A 135 0.69 10.63 -1.34
CA PHE A 135 -0.36 11.56 -0.95
C PHE A 135 -1.58 10.70 -0.64
N LEU A 136 -2.22 10.98 0.48
CA LEU A 136 -3.61 10.62 0.65
C LEU A 136 -4.22 11.63 1.62
N THR A 137 -4.96 12.59 1.07
CA THR A 137 -5.86 13.46 1.81
C THR A 137 -7.24 13.29 1.18
N GLY A 138 -8.08 12.45 1.77
CA GLY A 138 -9.37 12.03 1.21
C GLY A 138 -9.28 10.76 0.36
N TYR A 139 -10.23 10.58 -0.55
CA TYR A 139 -10.36 9.36 -1.35
C TYR A 139 -9.46 9.36 -2.59
N ASP A 140 -8.94 8.19 -2.96
CA ASP A 140 -8.05 8.03 -4.11
C ASP A 140 -8.80 8.03 -5.46
N LEU A 141 -9.35 9.19 -5.82
CA LEU A 141 -10.08 9.39 -7.07
C LEU A 141 -9.17 9.22 -8.30
N ARG A 142 -7.85 9.43 -8.14
CA ARG A 142 -6.87 9.38 -9.23
C ARG A 142 -6.67 7.96 -9.75
N HIS A 143 -6.71 6.95 -8.88
CA HIS A 143 -6.45 5.57 -9.28
C HIS A 143 -7.71 4.74 -9.50
N VAL A 144 -8.90 5.31 -9.34
CA VAL A 144 -10.18 4.65 -9.72
C VAL A 144 -10.17 4.18 -11.17
N PHE A 145 -9.55 4.96 -12.07
CA PHE A 145 -9.24 4.52 -13.42
C PHE A 145 -7.73 4.47 -13.61
N ASN A 146 -7.24 3.43 -14.30
CA ASN A 146 -5.88 3.40 -14.78
C ASN A 146 -5.62 4.53 -15.80
N ASP A 147 -4.35 4.70 -16.18
CA ASP A 147 -3.94 5.81 -17.05
C ASP A 147 -4.49 5.66 -18.47
N GLU A 148 -4.62 4.43 -18.94
CA GLU A 148 -5.19 4.08 -20.25
C GLU A 148 -6.73 4.15 -20.28
N MET A 149 -7.38 4.35 -19.12
CA MET A 149 -8.84 4.35 -18.98
C MET A 149 -9.51 3.05 -19.47
N THR A 150 -8.82 1.92 -19.34
CA THR A 150 -9.29 0.57 -19.72
C THR A 150 -9.75 -0.26 -18.52
N GLU A 151 -9.31 0.11 -17.31
CA GLU A 151 -9.65 -0.56 -16.06
C GLU A 151 -10.27 0.43 -15.06
N PHE A 152 -11.27 -0.05 -14.32
CA PHE A 152 -11.92 0.64 -13.23
C PHE A 152 -11.77 -0.19 -11.94
N ASP A 153 -11.29 0.44 -10.87
CA ASP A 153 -11.11 -0.19 -9.58
C ASP A 153 -11.80 0.59 -8.45
N LEU A 154 -12.94 0.07 -8.00
CA LEU A 154 -13.70 0.63 -6.88
C LEU A 154 -12.96 0.49 -5.55
N THR A 155 -12.03 -0.47 -5.44
CA THR A 155 -11.23 -0.72 -4.23
C THR A 155 -10.46 0.53 -3.81
N ARG A 156 -10.01 1.33 -4.78
CA ARG A 156 -9.26 2.58 -4.54
C ARG A 156 -10.02 3.62 -3.72
N ILE A 157 -11.35 3.64 -3.79
CA ILE A 157 -12.16 4.53 -2.96
C ILE A 157 -12.22 4.05 -1.50
N LEU A 158 -12.16 2.74 -1.27
CA LEU A 158 -12.22 2.16 0.07
C LEU A 158 -10.86 2.19 0.77
N THR A 159 -9.77 2.03 0.02
CA THR A 159 -8.41 2.24 0.52
C THR A 159 -8.23 3.72 0.88
N GLY A 160 -7.90 4.02 2.12
CA GLY A 160 -7.78 5.40 2.58
C GLY A 160 -9.09 6.06 3.03
N SER A 161 -10.20 5.32 3.06
CA SER A 161 -11.50 5.88 3.46
C SER A 161 -11.65 6.14 4.97
N GLU A 162 -10.69 5.70 5.79
CA GLU A 162 -10.72 5.82 7.25
C GLU A 162 -12.02 5.24 7.89
N GLY A 163 -12.64 4.25 7.24
CA GLY A 163 -13.85 3.57 7.70
C GLY A 163 -15.14 4.38 7.51
N THR A 164 -15.11 5.48 6.76
CA THR A 164 -16.26 6.38 6.55
C THR A 164 -17.29 5.86 5.55
N LEU A 165 -16.91 4.91 4.67
CA LEU A 165 -17.75 4.43 3.58
C LEU A 165 -18.31 3.03 3.79
N ALA A 166 -17.54 2.13 4.40
CA ALA A 166 -17.92 0.74 4.61
C ALA A 166 -17.05 0.06 5.68
N PHE A 167 -17.54 -1.06 6.22
CA PHE A 167 -16.76 -1.92 7.11
C PHE A 167 -16.04 -3.00 6.31
N ILE A 168 -14.72 -2.87 6.14
CA ILE A 168 -13.90 -3.87 5.46
C ILE A 168 -13.77 -5.12 6.35
N THR A 169 -14.11 -6.29 5.81
CA THR A 169 -14.11 -7.57 6.53
C THR A 169 -13.05 -8.54 6.01
N GLU A 170 -12.82 -8.58 4.70
CA GLU A 170 -11.78 -9.39 4.07
C GLU A 170 -11.03 -8.56 3.03
N ALA A 171 -9.77 -8.93 2.78
CA ALA A 171 -8.97 -8.36 1.70
C ALA A 171 -8.24 -9.48 0.96
N ARG A 172 -8.17 -9.35 -0.37
CA ARG A 172 -7.23 -10.10 -1.20
C ARG A 172 -6.03 -9.19 -1.46
N LEU A 173 -4.86 -9.68 -1.09
CA LEU A 173 -3.61 -8.92 -1.15
C LEU A 173 -2.62 -9.66 -2.06
N ASP A 174 -1.84 -8.93 -2.83
CA ASP A 174 -0.67 -9.53 -3.46
C ASP A 174 0.43 -9.79 -2.39
N ILE A 175 1.37 -10.68 -2.73
CA ILE A 175 2.48 -11.02 -1.85
C ILE A 175 3.79 -10.99 -2.63
N THR A 176 4.83 -10.43 -2.01
CA THR A 176 6.14 -10.23 -2.63
C THR A 176 7.10 -11.34 -2.22
N ARG A 177 7.94 -11.81 -3.15
CA ARG A 177 8.98 -12.80 -2.83
C ARG A 177 10.00 -12.24 -1.85
N LEU A 178 10.36 -13.04 -0.85
CA LEU A 178 11.39 -12.71 0.11
C LEU A 178 12.72 -12.43 -0.61
N PRO A 179 13.42 -11.32 -0.26
CA PRO A 179 14.74 -11.05 -0.82
C PRO A 179 15.73 -12.15 -0.43
N LYS A 180 16.58 -12.56 -1.37
CA LYS A 180 17.69 -13.48 -1.07
C LYS A 180 18.76 -12.82 -0.19
N VAL A 181 18.99 -11.51 -0.39
CA VAL A 181 20.04 -10.76 0.28
C VAL A 181 19.52 -9.40 0.72
N ARG A 182 19.90 -8.98 1.94
CA ARG A 182 19.69 -7.64 2.46
C ARG A 182 21.04 -7.10 2.94
N ARG A 183 21.36 -5.85 2.61
CA ARG A 183 22.58 -5.16 3.06
C ARG A 183 22.21 -3.85 3.74
N LEU A 184 22.91 -3.52 4.83
CA LEU A 184 22.84 -2.23 5.50
C LEU A 184 24.19 -1.57 5.33
N VAL A 185 24.20 -0.34 4.80
CA VAL A 185 25.39 0.49 4.68
C VAL A 185 25.20 1.70 5.59
N ASN A 186 26.19 1.95 6.43
CA ASN A 186 26.22 3.12 7.30
C ASN A 186 27.26 4.10 6.75
N VAL A 187 26.82 5.28 6.34
CA VAL A 187 27.68 6.35 5.84
C VAL A 187 27.72 7.47 6.87
N LYS A 188 28.93 7.84 7.28
CA LYS A 188 29.15 8.95 8.22
C LYS A 188 29.50 10.22 7.46
N TYR A 189 28.89 11.32 7.88
CA TYR A 189 29.12 12.64 7.33
C TYR A 189 29.63 13.59 8.42
N ASP A 190 30.38 14.59 7.98
CA ASP A 190 30.88 15.69 8.81
C ASP A 190 29.78 16.70 9.18
N SER A 191 28.71 16.79 8.40
CA SER A 191 27.56 17.65 8.66
C SER A 191 26.23 17.04 8.18
N PHE A 192 25.11 17.55 8.71
CA PHE A 192 23.77 17.15 8.27
C PHE A 192 23.52 17.59 6.82
N ASP A 193 24.01 18.76 6.43
CA ASP A 193 23.91 19.29 5.07
C ASP A 193 24.64 18.37 4.07
N SER A 194 25.82 17.88 4.43
CA SER A 194 26.57 16.90 3.63
C SER A 194 25.76 15.61 3.41
N ALA A 195 25.05 15.14 4.44
CA ALA A 195 24.19 13.97 4.34
C ALA A 195 22.97 14.23 3.43
N LEU A 196 22.33 15.40 3.56
CA LEU A 196 21.20 15.80 2.70
C LEU A 196 21.59 15.93 1.24
N ARG A 197 22.74 16.55 0.94
CA ARG A 197 23.25 16.69 -0.44
C ARG A 197 23.56 15.36 -1.10
N ASN A 198 23.84 14.30 -0.33
CA ASN A 198 24.08 12.96 -0.87
C ASN A 198 22.80 12.12 -1.04
N ALA A 199 21.66 12.57 -0.49
CA ALA A 199 20.40 11.83 -0.61
C ALA A 199 19.96 11.55 -2.06
N PRO A 200 20.08 12.48 -3.03
CA PRO A 200 19.73 12.21 -4.43
C PRO A 200 20.52 11.04 -5.04
N PHE A 201 21.84 10.99 -4.79
CA PHE A 201 22.69 9.89 -5.24
C PHE A 201 22.23 8.53 -4.65
N MET A 202 21.81 8.51 -3.40
CA MET A 202 21.29 7.29 -2.75
C MET A 202 19.95 6.83 -3.35
N VAL A 203 19.11 7.76 -3.79
CA VAL A 203 17.86 7.45 -4.52
C VAL A 203 18.18 6.86 -5.89
N GLU A 204 19.15 7.42 -6.62
CA GLU A 204 19.64 6.88 -7.90
C GLU A 204 20.21 5.47 -7.76
N ALA A 205 20.86 5.17 -6.63
CA ALA A 205 21.36 3.83 -6.28
C ALA A 205 20.24 2.81 -5.95
N ARG A 206 18.96 3.19 -6.08
CA ARG A 206 17.78 2.35 -5.81
C ARG A 206 17.79 1.78 -4.39
N ALA A 207 18.02 2.65 -3.41
CA ALA A 207 17.81 2.34 -2.00
C ALA A 207 16.48 1.65 -1.76
N LEU A 208 16.43 0.67 -0.84
CA LEU A 208 15.15 0.25 -0.27
C LEU A 208 14.64 1.31 0.71
N SER A 209 15.52 1.82 1.57
CA SER A 209 15.24 2.92 2.49
C SER A 209 16.49 3.74 2.74
N VAL A 210 16.28 5.05 2.96
CA VAL A 210 17.30 6.02 3.36
C VAL A 210 16.81 6.69 4.63
N GLU A 211 17.58 6.61 5.70
CA GLU A 211 17.27 7.25 6.98
C GLU A 211 18.46 8.07 7.45
N THR A 212 18.18 9.31 7.85
CA THR A 212 19.17 10.18 8.48
C THR A 212 18.95 10.14 9.98
N VAL A 213 20.01 9.83 10.73
CA VAL A 213 19.99 9.84 12.20
C VAL A 213 20.88 10.96 12.68
N ASP A 214 20.30 11.88 13.47
CA ASP A 214 21.07 12.88 14.19
C ASP A 214 21.71 12.24 15.44
N TYR A 215 23.00 12.47 15.60
CA TYR A 215 23.86 11.86 16.61
C TYR A 215 23.58 12.36 18.03
N LYS A 216 22.84 13.46 18.21
CA LYS A 216 22.41 13.88 19.55
C LYS A 216 21.56 12.83 20.27
N SER A 217 20.92 11.91 19.54
CA SER A 217 20.02 10.90 20.09
C SER A 217 20.69 9.54 20.41
N ALA A 218 21.99 9.36 20.13
CA ALA A 218 22.68 8.06 20.17
C ALA A 218 23.78 7.91 21.26
N GLU A 219 23.83 8.83 22.22
CA GLU A 219 24.83 8.99 23.31
C GLU A 219 26.23 9.54 22.95
N SER A 220 26.56 10.64 23.65
CA SER A 220 27.86 11.09 24.17
C SER A 220 29.09 11.12 23.25
N GLY A 221 29.31 12.30 22.66
CA GLY A 221 30.64 12.80 22.31
C GLY A 221 30.95 12.84 20.82
N ALA A 222 31.16 14.06 20.31
CA ALA A 222 31.53 14.45 18.95
C ALA A 222 30.44 14.31 17.87
N GLY A 223 29.85 15.45 17.47
CA GLY A 223 28.82 15.55 16.43
C GLY A 223 29.27 14.93 15.10
N ARG A 224 28.60 13.85 14.69
CA ARG A 224 28.81 13.18 13.39
C ARG A 224 27.47 12.63 12.89
N TYR A 225 26.96 13.14 11.78
CA TYR A 225 25.68 12.71 11.24
C TYR A 225 25.82 11.38 10.48
N CYS A 226 24.81 10.51 10.59
CA CYS A 226 24.84 9.19 9.96
C CYS A 226 23.64 9.04 9.01
N LEU A 227 23.91 8.61 7.77
CA LEU A 227 22.89 8.10 6.88
C LEU A 227 22.98 6.58 6.90
N ALA A 228 21.93 5.94 7.41
CA ALA A 228 21.76 4.50 7.30
C ALA A 228 20.95 4.21 6.03
N PHE A 229 21.52 3.40 5.15
CA PHE A 229 20.89 3.01 3.90
C PHE A 229 20.74 1.50 3.87
N ARG A 230 19.52 1.04 3.61
CA ARG A 230 19.25 -0.39 3.39
C ARG A 230 19.12 -0.62 1.90
N GLN A 231 19.97 -1.46 1.31
CA GLN A 231 19.82 -1.91 -0.06
C GLN A 231 19.27 -3.32 -0.12
N ARG A 232 18.34 -3.53 -1.05
CA ARG A 232 18.04 -4.84 -1.59
C ARG A 232 18.88 -5.00 -2.86
N VAL A 233 19.68 -6.06 -2.94
CA VAL A 233 20.35 -6.47 -4.17
C VAL A 233 19.71 -7.79 -4.59
N ASP A 234 18.78 -7.74 -5.53
CA ASP A 234 18.31 -8.95 -6.21
C ASP A 234 19.35 -9.28 -7.28
N TYR A 235 20.27 -10.21 -6.97
CA TYR A 235 21.06 -10.85 -8.03
C TYR A 235 20.08 -11.65 -8.91
N ARG A 236 19.77 -11.12 -10.10
CA ARG A 236 19.49 -11.99 -11.24
C ARG A 236 20.83 -12.65 -11.59
N CYS A 237 21.14 -13.78 -10.95
CA CYS A 237 22.10 -14.71 -11.55
C CYS A 237 21.42 -15.29 -12.79
N ALA A 238 21.80 -14.76 -13.95
CA ALA A 238 21.98 -15.53 -15.17
C ALA A 238 23.36 -15.12 -15.71
#